data_AF-A0A800DPI3-F1
#
_entry.id   AF-A0A800DPI3-F1
#
_cell.length_a   1.000
_cell.length_b   1.000
_cell.length_c   1.000
_cell.angle_alpha   90.00
_cell.angle_beta   90.00
_cell.angle_gamma   90.00
#
_symmetry.space_group_name_H-M   'P 1'
#
loop_
_entity.id
_entity.type
_entity.pdbx_description
1 polymer ?
#
loop_
_entity_poly.entity_id
_entity_poly.type
_entity_poly.pdbx_seq_one_letter_code
_entity_poly.pdbx_strand_id
1 'polypeptide(L)'
;MTTFLKCEIGIILVCMIIWGLSCVEQEEIINPVNPESSELIPEPSEPIIGNEVGNQAPEFSLPDENGNLVSLSDYKDNNNIILLFHTGST
;
A
#
# COMPACT_ATOMS: atom_id res chain seq x y z
N MET A 1 39.13 -4.12 -35.44
CA MET A 1 37.90 -4.94 -35.37
C MET A 1 37.66 -5.38 -33.92
N THR A 2 37.55 -4.42 -32.99
CA THR A 2 37.44 -4.66 -31.53
C THR A 2 36.35 -3.81 -30.87
N THR A 3 35.68 -2.96 -31.66
CA THR A 3 34.65 -2.03 -31.20
C THR A 3 33.27 -2.69 -31.10
N PHE A 4 32.98 -3.70 -31.93
CA PHE A 4 31.68 -4.37 -31.96
C PHE A 4 31.42 -5.27 -30.73
N LEU A 5 32.47 -5.88 -30.16
CA LEU A 5 32.33 -6.77 -28.99
C LEU A 5 32.02 -5.99 -27.69
N LYS A 6 32.35 -4.69 -27.63
CA LYS A 6 32.05 -3.83 -26.46
C LYS A 6 30.57 -3.46 -26.35
N CYS A 7 29.84 -3.46 -27.47
CA CYS A 7 28.44 -3.03 -27.50
C CYS A 7 27.50 -4.10 -26.92
N GLU A 8 27.73 -5.38 -27.27
CA GLU A 8 26.88 -6.47 -26.79
C GLU A 8 27.02 -6.72 -25.29
N ILE A 9 28.23 -6.60 -24.75
CA ILE A 9 28.49 -6.72 -23.31
C ILE A 9 27.75 -5.61 -22.56
N GLY A 10 27.69 -4.39 -23.11
CA GLY A 10 26.98 -3.26 -22.51
C GLY A 10 25.47 -3.49 -22.43
N ILE A 11 24.85 -4.06 -23.48
CA ILE A 11 23.40 -4.32 -23.52
C ILE A 11 23.04 -5.42 -22.51
N ILE A 12 23.83 -6.49 -22.41
CA ILE A 12 23.60 -7.58 -21.44
C ILE A 12 23.70 -7.06 -20.00
N LEU A 13 24.67 -6.18 -19.71
CA LEU A 13 24.86 -5.59 -18.38
C LEU A 13 23.70 -4.66 -18.00
N VAL A 14 23.20 -3.86 -18.96
CA VAL A 14 22.00 -3.02 -18.76
C VAL A 14 20.76 -3.87 -18.51
N CYS A 15 20.55 -4.96 -19.27
CA CYS A 15 19.41 -5.87 -19.04
C CYS A 15 19.48 -6.55 -17.66
N MET A 16 20.67 -6.96 -17.21
CA MET A 16 20.88 -7.55 -15.88
C MET A 16 20.59 -6.55 -14.75
N ILE A 17 20.93 -5.26 -14.94
CA ILE A 17 20.61 -4.20 -13.98
C ILE A 17 19.11 -3.92 -13.95
N ILE A 18 18.45 -3.87 -15.11
CA ILE A 18 17.00 -3.61 -15.21
C ILE A 18 16.19 -4.76 -14.60
N TRP A 19 16.59 -6.01 -14.81
CA TRP A 19 15.94 -7.16 -14.18
C TRP A 19 16.27 -7.27 -12.69
N GLY A 20 17.50 -6.94 -12.28
CA GLY A 20 17.92 -6.97 -10.88
C GLY A 20 17.22 -5.92 -10.00
N LEU A 21 16.95 -4.72 -10.52
CA LEU A 21 16.23 -3.68 -9.77
C LEU A 21 14.76 -4.02 -9.50
N SER A 22 14.17 -4.96 -10.25
CA SER A 22 12.77 -5.35 -10.05
C SER A 22 12.57 -6.30 -8.86
N CYS A 23 13.65 -6.80 -8.25
CA CYS A 23 13.63 -7.62 -7.04
C CYS A 23 14.12 -6.80 -5.83
N VAL A 24 13.56 -5.61 -5.58
CA VAL A 24 13.56 -5.07 -4.22
C VAL A 24 12.32 -5.64 -3.55
N GLU A 25 12.53 -6.82 -2.98
CA GLU A 25 11.65 -7.46 -2.03
C GLU A 25 11.41 -6.49 -0.88
N GLN A 26 10.15 -6.11 -0.68
CA GLN A 26 9.75 -5.42 0.53
C GLN A 26 9.95 -6.44 1.66
N GLU A 27 10.99 -6.22 2.47
CA GLU A 27 11.18 -6.95 3.70
C GLU A 27 9.94 -6.67 4.56
N GLU A 28 8.99 -7.57 4.52
CA GLU A 28 7.91 -7.65 5.49
C GLU A 28 8.63 -7.79 6.83
N ILE A 29 8.67 -6.68 7.58
CA ILE A 29 9.03 -6.68 8.98
C ILE A 29 7.97 -7.55 9.64
N ILE A 30 8.29 -8.84 9.73
CA ILE A 30 7.73 -9.78 10.68
C ILE A 30 7.91 -9.16 12.05
N ASN A 31 6.93 -8.37 12.46
CA ASN A 31 6.77 -8.05 13.87
C ASN A 31 6.79 -9.40 14.59
N PRO A 32 7.66 -9.57 15.60
CA PRO A 32 7.78 -10.83 16.30
C PRO A 32 6.38 -11.22 16.76
N VAL A 33 5.90 -12.37 16.29
CA VAL A 33 4.77 -13.07 16.88
C VAL A 33 5.14 -13.23 18.35
N ASN A 34 4.62 -12.33 19.18
CA ASN A 34 4.60 -12.48 20.61
C ASN A 34 3.52 -13.54 20.88
N PRO A 35 3.90 -14.79 21.24
CA PRO A 35 2.92 -15.73 21.69
C PRO A 35 2.43 -15.23 23.05
N GLU A 36 1.11 -15.20 23.24
CA GLU A 36 0.45 -14.91 24.52
C GLU A 36 0.17 -13.42 24.80
N SER A 37 -0.89 -12.91 24.18
CA SER A 37 -1.82 -12.02 24.88
C SER A 37 -3.23 -12.47 24.57
N SER A 38 -3.74 -13.35 25.43
CA SER A 38 -5.16 -13.64 25.56
C SER A 38 -5.85 -12.40 26.14
N GLU A 39 -6.03 -11.36 25.33
CA GLU A 39 -7.08 -10.39 25.62
C GLU A 39 -8.39 -11.02 25.19
N LEU A 40 -9.21 -11.33 26.19
CA LEU A 40 -10.64 -11.53 26.04
C LEU A 40 -11.14 -10.48 25.04
N ILE A 41 -11.43 -10.87 23.80
CA ILE A 41 -12.17 -10.03 22.88
C ILE A 41 -13.54 -9.91 23.56
N PRO A 42 -13.91 -8.74 24.15
CA PRO A 42 -15.28 -8.60 24.60
C PRO A 42 -16.12 -8.83 23.36
N GLU A 43 -17.05 -9.79 23.44
CA GLU A 43 -18.01 -9.96 22.36
C GLU A 43 -18.62 -8.58 22.06
N PRO A 44 -18.65 -8.13 20.79
CA PRO A 44 -19.19 -6.82 20.46
C PRO A 44 -20.67 -6.80 20.86
N SER A 45 -20.93 -6.29 22.06
CA SER A 45 -22.26 -6.23 22.67
C SER A 45 -23.09 -5.07 22.11
N GLU A 46 -22.50 -4.26 21.23
CA GLU A 46 -23.14 -3.10 20.64
C GLU A 46 -22.95 -3.12 19.12
N PRO A 47 -23.99 -2.75 18.35
CA PRO A 47 -23.85 -2.57 16.92
C PRO A 47 -22.77 -1.51 16.68
N ILE A 48 -21.87 -1.76 15.72
CA ILE A 48 -20.93 -0.75 15.25
C ILE A 48 -21.77 0.31 14.54
N ILE A 49 -22.18 1.35 15.29
CA ILE A 49 -22.92 2.48 14.74
C ILE A 49 -21.94 3.25 13.86
N GLY A 50 -22.15 3.17 12.54
CA GLY A 50 -21.41 3.98 11.58
C GLY A 50 -21.55 5.47 11.92
N ASN A 51 -20.50 6.24 11.67
CA ASN A 51 -20.51 7.68 11.96
C ASN A 51 -21.66 8.37 11.20
N GLU A 52 -22.44 9.18 11.90
CA GLU A 52 -23.60 9.85 11.30
C GLU A 52 -23.18 10.93 10.29
N VAL A 53 -24.01 11.16 9.27
CA VAL A 53 -23.78 12.22 8.27
C VAL A 53 -23.80 13.59 8.95
N GLY A 54 -22.79 14.42 8.64
CA GLY A 54 -22.60 15.75 9.24
C GLY A 54 -21.57 15.78 10.36
N ASN A 55 -21.23 14.63 10.95
CA ASN A 55 -20.07 14.51 11.82
C ASN A 55 -18.77 14.47 10.99
N GLN A 56 -17.66 14.84 11.62
CA GLN A 56 -16.34 14.72 10.98
C GLN A 56 -16.11 13.27 10.54
N ALA A 57 -15.72 13.08 9.29
CA ALA A 57 -15.42 11.75 8.77
C ALA A 57 -14.30 11.07 9.59
N PRO A 58 -14.36 9.74 9.81
CA PRO A 58 -13.32 9.02 10.53
C PRO A 58 -11.98 9.13 9.80
N GLU A 59 -10.89 9.16 10.55
CA GLU A 59 -9.55 9.05 9.96
C GLU A 59 -9.35 7.66 9.36
N PHE A 60 -8.85 7.62 8.13
CA PHE A 60 -8.47 6.38 7.45
C PHE A 60 -7.31 6.63 6.49
N SER A 61 -6.64 5.55 6.10
CA SER A 61 -5.64 5.54 5.04
C SER A 61 -5.88 4.37 4.10
N LEU A 62 -5.93 4.66 2.80
CA LEU A 62 -6.23 3.68 1.75
C LEU A 62 -5.26 3.89 0.58
N PRO A 63 -4.93 2.84 -0.18
CA PRO A 63 -4.21 3.01 -1.44
C PRO A 63 -5.10 3.75 -2.46
N ASP A 64 -4.49 4.67 -3.20
CA ASP A 64 -5.12 5.29 -4.37
C ASP A 64 -5.10 4.33 -5.58
N GLU A 65 -5.65 4.78 -6.71
CA GLU A 65 -5.67 4.03 -7.98
C GLU A 65 -4.27 3.70 -8.53
N ASN A 66 -3.22 4.38 -8.06
CA ASN A 66 -1.83 4.15 -8.41
C ASN A 66 -1.09 3.27 -7.37
N GLY A 67 -1.77 2.86 -6.30
CA GLY A 67 -1.20 2.10 -5.19
C GLY A 67 -0.47 2.95 -4.14
N ASN A 68 -0.51 4.28 -4.22
CA ASN A 68 0.07 5.15 -3.21
C ASN A 68 -0.82 5.17 -1.96
N LEU A 69 -0.25 4.97 -0.79
CA LEU A 69 -0.99 5.11 0.46
C LEU A 69 -1.31 6.58 0.71
N VAL A 70 -2.61 6.92 0.78
CA VAL A 70 -3.10 8.27 1.05
C VAL A 70 -4.01 8.27 2.28
N SER A 71 -3.96 9.33 3.07
CA SER A 71 -4.79 9.52 4.26
C SER A 71 -5.91 10.54 4.00
N LEU A 72 -7.01 10.46 4.77
CA LEU A 72 -8.07 11.47 4.68
C LEU A 72 -7.53 12.88 4.97
N SER A 73 -6.60 13.00 5.91
CA SER A 73 -5.99 14.27 6.32
C SER A 73 -5.21 14.97 5.20
N ASP A 74 -4.70 14.23 4.21
CA ASP A 74 -3.97 14.79 3.07
C ASP A 74 -4.87 15.67 2.17
N TYR A 75 -6.19 15.53 2.33
CA TYR A 75 -7.20 16.27 1.58
C TYR A 75 -7.92 17.33 2.43
N LYS A 76 -7.44 17.63 3.64
CA LYS A 76 -8.12 18.53 4.58
C LYS A 76 -8.34 19.95 4.05
N ASP A 77 -7.46 20.43 3.18
CA ASP A 77 -7.58 21.76 2.55
C ASP A 77 -8.51 21.75 1.32
N ASN A 78 -9.03 20.59 0.93
CA ASN A 78 -9.99 20.42 -0.16
C ASN A 78 -11.40 20.26 0.40
N ASN A 79 -12.28 21.21 0.11
CA ASN A 79 -13.63 21.26 0.71
C ASN A 79 -14.53 20.06 0.37
N ASN A 80 -14.23 19.32 -0.70
CA ASN A 80 -15.02 18.16 -1.15
C ASN A 80 -14.09 17.05 -1.63
N ILE A 81 -14.38 15.82 -1.23
CA ILE A 81 -13.63 14.62 -1.58
C ILE A 81 -14.62 13.57 -2.07
N ILE A 82 -14.25 12.81 -3.10
CA ILE A 82 -15.03 11.67 -3.61
C ILE A 82 -14.29 10.40 -3.21
N LEU A 83 -14.98 9.52 -2.48
CA LEU A 83 -14.49 8.19 -2.13
C LEU A 83 -15.25 7.15 -2.94
N LEU A 84 -14.53 6.32 -3.69
CA LEU A 84 -15.10 5.30 -4.57
C LEU A 84 -14.69 3.91 -4.09
N PHE A 85 -15.68 3.07 -3.79
CA PHE A 85 -15.44 1.66 -3.43
C PHE A 85 -15.71 0.78 -4.64
N HIS A 86 -14.65 0.18 -5.18
CA HIS A 86 -14.77 -0.84 -6.21
C HIS A 86 -14.89 -2.21 -5.54
N THR A 87 -16.01 -2.90 -5.76
CA THR A 87 -16.09 -4.31 -5.40
C THR A 87 -15.33 -5.10 -6.46
N GLY A 88 -14.22 -5.74 -6.10
CA GLY A 88 -13.57 -6.69 -6.99
C GLY A 88 -14.55 -7.80 -7.33
N SER A 89 -14.90 -7.93 -8.62
CA SER A 89 -15.62 -9.10 -9.11
C SER A 89 -14.57 -10.15 -9.46
N THR A 90 -14.40 -11.13 -8.57
CA THR A 90 -13.63 -12.34 -8.84
C THR A 90 -14.34 -13.21 -9.86
#